data_AF-A0A0S8KK73-F1
#
_entry.id   AF-A0A0S8KK73-F1
#
_cell.length_a   1.000
_cell.length_b   1.000
_cell.length_c   1.000
_cell.angle_alpha   90.00
_cell.angle_beta   90.00
_cell.angle_gamma   90.00
#
_symmetry.space_group_name_H-M   'P 1'
#
loop_
_entity.id
_entity.type
_entity.pdbx_description
1 polymer ?
#
loop_
_entity_poly.entity_id
_entity_poly.type
_entity_poly.pdbx_seq_one_letter_code
_entity_poly.pdbx_strand_id
1 'polypeptide(L)'
;SVLYPAACENVMAVASTDHDDQRASFSNYGSEVDIAAPGTYMVSTWPLSDGYHHKRGTSMSAAHVSGAAALLWSWQPDSTNAQIQHRLEAQADDVNHDTDPGPDPYLGWGRLNVYRALTGLPPSPTPTPTPIRYVYYLVPIFKNFRAPT
;
A
#
# COMPACT_ATOMS: atom_id res chain seq x y z
N SER A 1 -12.22 17.49 -3.20
CA SER A 1 -11.47 17.88 -4.41
C SER A 1 -9.99 17.80 -4.10
N VAL A 2 -9.17 17.47 -5.09
CA VAL A 2 -7.71 17.51 -4.99
C VAL A 2 -7.27 18.98 -5.00
N LEU A 3 -6.27 19.33 -4.16
CA LEU A 3 -5.79 20.70 -4.01
C LEU A 3 -4.45 20.87 -4.72
N TYR A 4 -4.16 22.08 -5.19
CA TYR A 4 -2.81 22.43 -5.64
C TYR A 4 -1.80 22.32 -4.48
N PRO A 5 -0.59 21.78 -4.72
CA PRO A 5 -0.01 21.45 -6.03
C PRO A 5 -0.34 20.04 -6.55
N ALA A 6 -1.06 19.19 -5.80
CA ALA A 6 -1.39 17.84 -6.25
C ALA A 6 -2.27 17.80 -7.50
N ALA A 7 -3.02 18.87 -7.80
CA ALA A 7 -3.79 19.00 -9.03
C ALA A 7 -2.98 19.46 -10.27
N CYS A 8 -1.64 19.56 -10.17
CA CYS A 8 -0.79 19.91 -11.31
C CYS A 8 -0.52 18.68 -12.21
N GLU A 9 -0.44 18.88 -13.53
CA GLU A 9 -0.23 17.79 -14.51
C GLU A 9 1.10 17.03 -14.33
N ASN A 10 2.15 17.68 -13.82
CA ASN A 10 3.50 17.12 -13.74
C ASN A 10 3.86 16.61 -12.32
N VAL A 11 2.87 16.34 -11.47
CA VAL A 11 3.07 15.73 -10.16
C VAL A 11 2.21 14.48 -10.05
N MET A 12 2.57 13.59 -9.12
CA MET A 12 1.71 12.47 -8.74
C MET A 12 0.89 12.85 -7.50
N ALA A 13 -0.43 12.93 -7.65
CA ALA A 13 -1.36 13.05 -6.55
C ALA A 13 -1.59 11.68 -5.89
N VAL A 14 -1.37 11.62 -4.57
CA VAL A 14 -1.41 10.36 -3.82
C VAL A 14 -2.57 10.35 -2.84
N ALA A 15 -3.52 9.44 -3.06
CA ALA A 15 -4.59 9.14 -2.12
C ALA A 15 -4.10 8.24 -0.97
N SER A 16 -4.83 8.27 0.15
CA SER A 16 -4.53 7.45 1.32
C SER A 16 -5.51 6.30 1.45
N THR A 17 -4.99 5.09 1.69
CA THR A 17 -5.78 3.93 2.13
C THR A 17 -5.59 3.65 3.63
N ASP A 18 -6.50 2.86 4.18
CA ASP A 18 -6.32 2.17 5.45
C ASP A 18 -5.86 0.71 5.24
N HIS A 19 -5.85 -0.08 6.31
CA HIS A 19 -5.42 -1.48 6.31
C HIS A 19 -6.36 -2.46 5.58
N ASP A 20 -7.59 -2.05 5.29
CA ASP A 20 -8.60 -2.85 4.57
C ASP A 20 -8.69 -2.43 3.10
N ASP A 21 -7.66 -1.73 2.60
CA ASP A 21 -7.61 -1.13 1.26
C ASP A 21 -8.72 -0.13 0.94
N GLN A 22 -9.41 0.37 1.97
CA GLN A 22 -10.44 1.39 1.79
C GLN A 22 -9.80 2.77 1.72
N ARG A 23 -10.37 3.67 0.90
CA ARG A 23 -9.97 5.09 0.91
C ARG A 23 -10.18 5.65 2.31
N ALA A 24 -9.11 6.19 2.90
CA ALA A 24 -9.20 6.84 4.19
C ALA A 24 -10.17 8.04 4.12
N SER A 25 -11.04 8.17 5.13
CA SER A 25 -12.10 9.18 5.14
C SER A 25 -11.61 10.62 4.99
N PHE A 26 -10.37 10.91 5.42
CA PHE A 26 -9.73 12.22 5.28
C PHE A 26 -9.06 12.46 3.91
N SER A 27 -8.90 11.42 3.08
CA SER A 27 -8.22 11.56 1.79
C SER A 27 -9.09 12.38 0.84
N ASN A 28 -8.54 13.40 0.22
CA ASN A 28 -9.22 14.06 -0.89
C ASN A 28 -9.38 13.07 -2.06
N TYR A 29 -10.39 13.34 -2.89
CA TYR A 29 -10.75 12.59 -4.08
C TYR A 29 -11.08 13.58 -5.22
N GLY A 30 -10.93 13.11 -6.45
CA GLY A 30 -11.06 13.88 -7.69
C GLY A 30 -10.37 13.16 -8.84
N SER A 31 -10.66 13.58 -10.08
CA SER A 31 -10.04 13.02 -11.28
C SER A 31 -8.53 13.22 -11.35
N GLU A 32 -7.98 14.08 -10.50
CA GLU A 32 -6.55 14.35 -10.40
C GLU A 32 -5.82 13.33 -9.52
N VAL A 33 -6.48 12.34 -8.90
CA VAL A 33 -5.80 11.29 -8.13
C VAL A 33 -5.14 10.29 -9.08
N ASP A 34 -3.81 10.13 -8.99
CA ASP A 34 -3.07 9.20 -9.86
C ASP A 34 -2.92 7.81 -9.24
N ILE A 35 -2.64 7.73 -7.93
CA ILE A 35 -2.37 6.46 -7.25
C ILE A 35 -2.72 6.57 -5.75
N ALA A 36 -2.90 5.43 -5.09
CA ALA A 36 -3.10 5.36 -3.65
C ALA A 36 -1.95 4.65 -2.93
N ALA A 37 -1.74 4.96 -1.66
CA ALA A 37 -0.82 4.21 -0.80
C ALA A 37 -1.28 4.23 0.67
N PRO A 38 -0.79 3.28 1.51
CA PRO A 38 -1.12 3.26 2.93
C PRO A 38 -0.76 4.57 3.64
N GLY A 39 -1.74 5.15 4.33
CA GLY A 39 -1.57 6.42 5.04
C GLY A 39 -2.30 6.50 6.37
N THR A 40 -2.83 5.38 6.87
CA THR A 40 -3.53 5.30 8.16
C THR A 40 -2.72 4.48 9.15
N TYR A 41 -2.51 4.99 10.38
CA TYR A 41 -1.71 4.34 11.43
C TYR A 41 -0.27 3.96 11.01
N MET A 42 0.42 4.87 10.32
CA MET A 42 1.80 4.66 9.86
C MET A 42 2.81 5.04 10.94
N VAL A 43 3.60 4.08 11.41
CA VAL A 43 4.72 4.31 12.32
C VAL A 43 5.90 4.90 11.55
N SER A 44 6.44 6.02 12.01
CA SER A 44 7.63 6.63 11.44
C SER A 44 8.48 7.29 12.53
N THR A 45 9.69 7.70 12.17
CA THR A 45 10.62 8.37 13.09
C THR A 45 10.03 9.68 13.61
N TRP A 46 10.21 9.95 14.90
CA TRP A 46 9.71 11.15 15.56
C TRP A 46 10.80 11.81 16.42
N PRO A 47 10.98 13.14 16.36
CA PRO A 47 12.11 13.82 16.98
C PRO A 47 12.08 13.85 18.53
N LEU A 48 11.01 13.40 19.17
CA LEU A 48 10.81 13.44 20.63
C LEU A 48 10.30 12.08 21.14
N SER A 49 10.72 11.67 22.35
CA SER A 49 10.34 10.42 23.07
C SER A 49 10.25 9.13 22.22
N ASP A 50 11.11 8.15 22.52
CA ASP A 50 11.08 6.78 21.97
C ASP A 50 11.50 6.66 20.49
N GLY A 51 11.66 7.80 19.79
CA GLY A 51 12.19 7.90 18.44
C GLY A 51 11.19 7.53 17.34
N TYR A 52 10.00 7.06 17.69
CA TYR A 52 8.96 6.63 16.75
C TYR A 52 7.57 7.06 17.21
N HIS A 53 6.72 7.41 16.26
CA HIS A 53 5.31 7.73 16.52
C HIS A 53 4.47 7.31 15.31
N HIS A 54 3.22 6.90 15.56
CA HIS A 54 2.27 6.62 14.47
C HIS A 54 1.53 7.90 14.05
N LYS A 55 1.31 8.11 12.76
CA LYS A 55 0.47 9.19 12.23
C LYS A 55 -0.43 8.70 11.12
N ARG A 56 -1.36 9.57 10.70
CA ARG A 56 -2.20 9.37 9.53
C ARG A 56 -2.17 10.60 8.65
N GLY A 57 -2.31 10.41 7.35
CA GLY A 57 -2.38 11.49 6.37
C GLY A 57 -1.87 11.05 5.00
N THR A 58 -2.34 11.74 3.96
CA THR A 58 -1.82 11.58 2.60
C THR A 58 -0.32 11.92 2.50
N SER A 59 0.24 12.69 3.44
CA SER A 59 1.69 12.88 3.56
C SER A 59 2.46 11.57 3.75
N MET A 60 1.89 10.62 4.50
CA MET A 60 2.51 9.31 4.68
C MET A 60 2.39 8.46 3.42
N SER A 61 1.24 8.51 2.74
CA SER A 61 1.06 7.87 1.43
C SER A 61 2.04 8.40 0.38
N ALA A 62 2.17 9.73 0.28
CA ALA A 62 3.11 10.39 -0.61
C ALA A 62 4.56 9.99 -0.34
N ALA A 63 4.94 9.78 0.92
CA ALA A 63 6.27 9.30 1.28
C ALA A 63 6.52 7.87 0.77
N HIS A 64 5.52 6.98 0.81
CA HIS A 64 5.65 5.62 0.25
C HIS A 64 5.85 5.65 -1.27
N VAL A 65 5.03 6.43 -1.98
CA VAL A 65 5.15 6.57 -3.45
C VAL A 65 6.49 7.20 -3.82
N SER A 66 6.94 8.21 -3.07
CA SER A 66 8.26 8.84 -3.28
C SER A 66 9.41 7.85 -3.07
N GLY A 67 9.34 7.01 -2.03
CA GLY A 67 10.33 5.95 -1.78
C GLY A 67 10.34 4.89 -2.88
N ALA A 68 9.16 4.49 -3.37
CA ALA A 68 9.05 3.55 -4.48
C ALA A 68 9.61 4.13 -5.79
N ALA A 69 9.31 5.40 -6.09
CA ALA A 69 9.87 6.10 -7.24
C ALA A 69 11.41 6.15 -7.17
N ALA A 70 11.98 6.50 -6.01
CA ALA A 70 13.42 6.52 -5.81
C ALA A 70 14.06 5.13 -5.97
N LEU A 71 13.41 4.08 -5.46
CA LEU A 71 13.87 2.71 -5.62
C LEU A 71 13.87 2.28 -7.11
N LEU A 72 12.78 2.55 -7.84
CA LEU A 72 12.72 2.28 -9.28
C LEU A 72 13.80 3.03 -10.05
N TRP A 73 14.02 4.30 -9.73
CA TRP A 73 15.04 5.12 -10.38
C TRP A 73 16.45 4.59 -10.08
N SER A 74 16.69 4.07 -8.88
CA SER A 74 17.97 3.43 -8.57
C SER A 74 18.21 2.14 -9.37
N TRP A 75 17.13 1.44 -9.75
CA TRP A 75 17.18 0.23 -10.56
C TRP A 75 17.29 0.56 -12.06
N GLN A 76 16.67 1.66 -12.51
CA GLN A 76 16.66 2.13 -13.90
C GLN A 76 17.11 3.60 -13.96
N PRO A 77 18.42 3.88 -13.82
CA PRO A 77 18.93 5.26 -13.72
C PRO A 77 18.61 6.14 -14.92
N ASP A 78 18.50 5.53 -16.11
CA ASP A 78 18.20 6.22 -17.38
C ASP A 78 16.71 6.52 -17.58
N SER A 79 15.84 6.10 -16.66
CA SER A 79 14.42 6.38 -16.75
C SER A 79 14.10 7.86 -16.56
N THR A 80 13.12 8.35 -17.33
CA THR A 80 12.53 9.67 -17.11
C THR A 80 11.52 9.63 -15.96
N ASN A 81 11.20 10.79 -15.40
CA ASN A 81 10.10 10.94 -14.44
C ASN A 81 8.78 10.32 -14.95
N ALA A 82 8.43 10.57 -16.21
CA ALA A 82 7.21 10.05 -16.83
C ALA A 82 7.23 8.51 -16.94
N GLN A 83 8.38 7.91 -17.23
CA GLN A 83 8.52 6.46 -17.26
C GLN A 83 8.37 5.84 -15.87
N ILE A 84 8.92 6.47 -14.83
CA ILE A 84 8.76 6.04 -13.44
C ILE A 84 7.30 6.15 -12.99
N GLN A 85 6.66 7.30 -13.24
CA GLN A 85 5.25 7.51 -12.94
C GLN A 85 4.38 6.45 -13.62
N HIS A 86 4.51 6.29 -14.94
CA HIS A 86 3.75 5.30 -15.69
C HIS A 86 3.97 3.88 -15.16
N ARG A 87 5.20 3.54 -14.76
CA ARG A 87 5.52 2.23 -14.19
C ARG A 87 4.83 1.99 -12.85
N LEU A 88 4.71 3.01 -12.01
CA LEU A 88 4.01 2.92 -10.72
C LEU A 88 2.50 2.74 -10.92
N GLU A 89 1.90 3.55 -11.80
CA GLU A 89 0.48 3.50 -12.14
C GLU A 89 0.09 2.17 -12.78
N ALA A 90 0.80 1.75 -13.83
CA ALA A 90 0.50 0.52 -14.56
C ALA A 90 0.69 -0.76 -13.72
N GLN A 91 1.39 -0.67 -12.61
CA GLN A 91 1.67 -1.80 -11.72
C GLN A 91 0.98 -1.70 -10.37
N ALA A 92 0.13 -0.69 -10.16
CA ALA A 92 -0.72 -0.61 -8.99
C ALA A 92 -1.69 -1.80 -8.91
N ASP A 93 -2.14 -2.09 -7.69
CA ASP A 93 -3.22 -3.03 -7.44
C ASP A 93 -4.54 -2.26 -7.44
N ASP A 94 -5.42 -2.56 -8.39
CA ASP A 94 -6.80 -2.07 -8.44
C ASP A 94 -7.63 -2.76 -7.34
N VAL A 95 -7.46 -2.30 -6.10
CA VAL A 95 -7.99 -2.95 -4.89
C VAL A 95 -9.51 -2.75 -4.70
N ASN A 96 -10.09 -1.77 -5.39
CA ASN A 96 -11.52 -1.48 -5.44
C ASN A 96 -12.15 -1.89 -6.78
N HIS A 97 -11.49 -2.78 -7.55
CA HIS A 97 -11.95 -3.24 -8.86
C HIS A 97 -13.41 -3.68 -8.91
N ASP A 98 -13.89 -4.33 -7.84
CA ASP A 98 -15.26 -4.84 -7.76
C ASP A 98 -16.32 -3.72 -7.72
N THR A 99 -15.96 -2.52 -7.27
CA THR A 99 -16.86 -1.35 -7.20
C THR A 99 -16.55 -0.30 -8.25
N ASP A 100 -15.28 -0.01 -8.51
CA ASP A 100 -14.80 1.06 -9.37
C ASP A 100 -13.60 0.54 -10.20
N PRO A 101 -13.83 -0.22 -11.29
CA PRO A 101 -12.75 -0.83 -12.04
C PRO A 101 -11.92 0.18 -12.83
N GLY A 102 -10.59 0.04 -12.76
CA GLY A 102 -9.63 0.89 -13.47
C GLY A 102 -9.38 2.22 -12.75
N PRO A 103 -8.84 3.24 -13.45
CA PRO A 103 -8.53 4.51 -12.83
C PRO A 103 -9.79 5.23 -12.37
N ASP A 104 -9.87 5.56 -11.08
CA ASP A 104 -11.05 6.15 -10.47
C ASP A 104 -10.72 7.41 -9.63
N PRO A 105 -11.71 8.27 -9.31
CA PRO A 105 -11.47 9.51 -8.56
C PRO A 105 -11.05 9.32 -7.09
N TYR A 106 -11.13 8.11 -6.54
CA TYR A 106 -10.88 7.78 -5.14
C TYR A 106 -9.48 7.23 -4.91
N LEU A 107 -9.06 6.26 -5.73
CA LEU A 107 -7.77 5.56 -5.58
C LEU A 107 -6.85 5.69 -6.81
N GLY A 108 -7.27 6.43 -7.84
CA GLY A 108 -6.49 6.57 -9.08
C GLY A 108 -6.33 5.20 -9.74
N TRP A 109 -5.13 4.87 -10.18
CA TRP A 109 -4.80 3.53 -10.71
C TRP A 109 -4.80 2.40 -9.68
N GLY A 110 -5.05 2.71 -8.40
CA GLY A 110 -5.11 1.76 -7.30
C GLY A 110 -3.97 1.91 -6.31
N ARG A 111 -3.81 0.92 -5.44
CA ARG A 111 -2.79 0.92 -4.38
C ARG A 111 -1.40 0.58 -4.93
N LEU A 112 -0.41 1.36 -4.53
CA LEU A 112 1.02 1.13 -4.80
C LEU A 112 1.44 -0.33 -4.54
N ASN A 113 2.04 -0.97 -5.55
CA ASN A 113 2.67 -2.28 -5.43
C ASN A 113 4.14 -2.23 -5.91
N VAL A 114 5.06 -2.09 -4.96
CA VAL A 114 6.50 -1.93 -5.24
C VAL A 114 7.10 -3.17 -5.93
N TYR A 115 6.65 -4.37 -5.56
CA TYR A 115 7.14 -5.61 -6.16
C TYR A 115 6.77 -5.71 -7.64
N ARG A 116 5.51 -5.43 -7.98
CA ARG A 116 5.06 -5.40 -9.38
C ARG A 116 5.68 -4.25 -10.14
N ALA A 117 5.86 -3.09 -9.50
CA ALA A 117 6.59 -1.98 -10.10
C ALA A 117 8.03 -2.38 -10.48
N LEU A 118 8.76 -3.13 -9.65
CA LEU A 118 10.12 -3.59 -9.99
C LEU A 118 10.15 -4.71 -11.03
N THR A 119 9.23 -5.68 -10.92
CA THR A 119 9.27 -6.90 -11.75
C THR A 119 8.50 -6.79 -13.06
N GLY A 120 7.52 -5.89 -13.16
CA GLY A 120 6.62 -5.77 -14.30
C GLY A 120 5.59 -6.91 -14.41
N LEU A 121 5.44 -7.70 -13.34
CA LEU A 121 4.53 -8.83 -13.32
C LEU A 121 3.06 -8.37 -13.25
N PRO A 122 2.14 -9.08 -13.93
CA PRO A 122 0.71 -8.79 -13.83
C PRO A 122 0.22 -8.97 -12.38
N PRO A 123 -1.00 -8.47 -12.06
CA PRO A 123 -1.60 -8.69 -10.74
C PRO A 123 -1.57 -10.19 -10.44
N SER A 124 -1.06 -10.57 -9.27
CA SER A 124 -1.26 -11.94 -8.82
C SER A 124 -2.76 -12.17 -8.71
N PRO A 125 -3.33 -13.27 -9.24
CA PRO A 125 -4.70 -13.60 -8.91
C PRO A 125 -4.81 -13.63 -7.38
N THR A 126 -5.85 -12.98 -6.85
CA THR A 126 -6.15 -13.00 -5.41
C THR A 126 -6.02 -14.43 -4.93
N PRO A 127 -5.13 -14.75 -3.97
CA PRO A 127 -5.04 -16.12 -3.49
C PRO A 127 -6.42 -16.48 -2.97
N THR A 128 -7.08 -17.45 -3.61
CA THR A 128 -8.27 -18.06 -3.03
C THR A 128 -7.86 -18.48 -1.63
N PRO A 129 -8.51 -17.99 -0.56
CA PRO A 129 -8.13 -18.35 0.79
C PRO A 129 -8.10 -19.86 0.84
N THR A 130 -6.91 -20.44 0.95
CA THR A 130 -6.78 -21.88 1.08
C THR A 130 -7.43 -22.19 2.42
N PRO A 131 -8.48 -23.03 2.47
CA PRO A 131 -9.08 -23.38 3.74
C PRO A 131 -7.96 -23.89 4.65
N ILE A 132 -7.70 -23.18 5.74
CA ILE A 132 -6.78 -23.64 6.77
C ILE A 132 -7.32 -24.96 7.28
N ARG A 133 -6.77 -26.08 6.81
CA ARG A 133 -6.94 -27.37 7.48
C ARG A 133 -6.21 -27.23 8.80
N TYR A 134 -6.94 -27.01 9.89
CA TYR A 134 -6.47 -27.32 11.23
C TYR A 134 -6.18 -28.83 11.26
N VAL A 135 -4.98 -29.21 10.85
CA VAL A 135 -4.42 -30.50 11.23
C VAL A 135 -4.08 -30.34 12.70
N TYR A 136 -5.01 -30.77 13.56
CA TYR A 136 -4.69 -31.00 14.96
C TYR A 136 -3.58 -32.05 14.97
N TYR A 137 -2.33 -31.60 15.03
CA TYR A 137 -1.26 -32.44 15.52
C TYR A 137 -1.60 -32.66 16.99
N LEU A 138 -2.25 -33.79 17.27
CA LEU A 138 -2.26 -34.38 18.60
C LEU A 138 -0.81 -34.71 18.91
N VAL A 139 -0.06 -33.73 19.44
CA VAL A 139 1.19 -33.99 20.13
C VAL A 139 0.78 -34.79 21.37
N PRO A 140 1.15 -36.07 21.51
CA PRO A 140 0.92 -36.78 22.75
C PRO A 140 1.85 -36.16 23.80
N ILE A 141 1.34 -35.18 24.56
CA ILE A 141 2.00 -34.72 25.77
C ILE A 141 1.94 -35.90 26.74
N PHE A 142 3.10 -36.50 26.99
CA PHE A 142 3.26 -37.57 27.97
C PHE A 142 2.71 -37.12 29.33
N LYS A 143 1.84 -37.96 29.89
CA LYS A 143 1.44 -37.99 31.31
C LYS A 143 2.67 -37.87 32.21
N ASN A 144 2.64 -36.93 33.15
CA ASN A 144 3.08 -37.14 34.53
C ASN A 144 2.74 -35.92 35.40
N PHE A 145 1.54 -35.92 35.98
CA PHE A 145 1.26 -35.18 37.21
C PHE A 145 0.94 -36.21 38.30
N ARG A 146 1.87 -36.37 39.25
CA ARG A 146 1.59 -36.97 40.57
C ARG A 146 0.98 -35.87 41.43
N ALA A 147 -0.15 -36.15 42.08
CA ALA A 147 -0.68 -35.30 43.15
C ALA A 147 0.11 -35.54 44.44
N PRO A 148 0.38 -34.50 45.26
CA PRO A 148 0.92 -34.68 46.60
C PRO A 148 -0.19 -35.13 47.57
N THR A 149 0.21 -35.95 48.54
CA THR A 149 -0.59 -36.47 49.66
C THR A 149 -1.00 -35.39 50.64
#